data_AF-A0A954XTC5-F1
#
_entry.id   AF-A0A954XTC5-F1
#
_cell.length_a   1.000
_cell.length_b   1.000
_cell.length_c   1.000
_cell.angle_alpha   90.00
_cell.angle_beta   90.00
_cell.angle_gamma   90.00
#
_symmetry.space_group_name_H-M   'P 1'
#
loop_
_entity.id
_entity.type
_entity.pdbx_description
1 polymer ?
#
loop_
_entity_poly.entity_id
_entity_poly.type
_entity_poly.pdbx_seq_one_letter_code
_entity_poly.pdbx_strand_id
1 'polypeptide(L)'
;MATVRLKPGSLWRRWDPHIHAPGTVFNDQFGGDGSWEEYLTRIEQSSPRIEALGITDYFSLDIYEEVCDWKSNGRLSEVGLIFPNVELRYAVGTAKGAPVNFHLLISPDDPEHATQARRFLEGL
;
A
#
# COMPACT_ATOMS: atom_id res chain seq x y z
N MET A 1 -29.47 33.15 0.76
CA MET A 1 -28.21 33.42 0.03
C MET A 1 -27.59 32.07 -0.33
N ALA A 2 -27.35 31.80 -1.61
CA ALA A 2 -26.70 30.56 -2.04
C ALA A 2 -25.18 30.74 -1.94
N THR A 3 -24.53 29.93 -1.11
CA THR A 3 -23.08 29.91 -1.01
C THR A 3 -22.51 29.25 -2.26
N VAL A 4 -21.91 30.04 -3.15
CA VAL A 4 -21.14 29.50 -4.28
C VAL A 4 -19.90 28.83 -3.69
N ARG A 5 -19.89 27.49 -3.64
CA ARG A 5 -18.69 26.71 -3.33
C ARG A 5 -17.78 26.78 -4.55
N LEU A 6 -16.78 27.66 -4.51
CA LEU A 6 -15.71 27.66 -5.50
C LEU A 6 -15.03 26.29 -5.50
N LYS A 7 -14.77 25.72 -6.67
CA LYS A 7 -13.95 24.51 -6.77
C LYS A 7 -12.58 24.85 -6.16
N PRO A 8 -12.07 24.06 -5.20
CA PRO A 8 -10.71 24.24 -4.75
C PRO A 8 -9.77 24.14 -5.95
N GLY A 9 -8.68 24.93 -5.94
CA GLY A 9 -7.59 24.80 -6.89
C GLY A 9 -6.77 23.54 -6.62
N SER A 10 -5.45 23.66 -6.55
CA SER A 10 -4.59 22.53 -6.15
C SER A 10 -4.90 22.08 -4.72
N LEU A 11 -5.27 20.80 -4.56
CA LEU A 11 -5.46 20.15 -3.26
C LEU A 11 -4.22 19.34 -2.91
N TRP A 12 -3.72 19.51 -1.69
CA TRP A 12 -2.68 18.66 -1.13
C TRP A 12 -3.35 17.49 -0.41
N ARG A 13 -3.03 16.27 -0.83
CA ARG A 13 -3.50 15.03 -0.21
C ARG A 13 -2.32 14.27 0.37
N ARG A 14 -2.50 13.65 1.53
CA ARG A 14 -1.47 12.78 2.10
C ARG A 14 -1.52 11.42 1.42
N TRP A 15 -0.38 11.03 0.86
CA TRP A 15 -0.17 9.74 0.21
C TRP A 15 0.91 9.01 0.99
N ASP A 16 0.74 7.71 1.16
CA ASP A 16 1.76 6.83 1.74
C ASP A 16 1.98 5.64 0.81
N PRO A 17 2.91 5.72 -0.15
CA PRO A 17 3.08 4.71 -1.20
C PRO A 17 3.91 3.50 -0.75
N HIS A 18 4.53 3.55 0.44
CA HIS A 18 5.48 2.53 0.89
C HIS A 18 5.26 2.22 2.37
N ILE A 19 4.29 1.36 2.66
CA ILE A 19 4.05 0.82 4.00
C ILE A 19 3.89 -0.70 3.95
N HIS A 20 4.65 -1.42 4.77
CA HIS A 20 4.40 -2.84 5.02
C HIS A 20 3.24 -3.01 6.02
N ALA A 21 2.56 -4.15 5.97
CA ALA A 21 1.50 -4.50 6.91
C ALA A 21 1.88 -5.75 7.73
N PRO A 22 1.10 -6.09 8.78
CA PRO A 22 1.28 -7.33 9.54
C PRO A 22 1.29 -8.55 8.63
N GLY A 23 2.16 -9.52 8.91
CA GLY A 23 2.29 -10.74 8.09
C GLY A 23 3.24 -10.59 6.88
N THR A 24 3.85 -9.42 6.66
CA THR A 24 4.87 -9.25 5.61
C THR A 24 6.00 -10.28 5.77
N VAL A 25 6.44 -10.90 4.66
CA VAL A 25 7.36 -12.04 4.72
C VAL A 25 8.74 -11.67 5.29
N PHE A 26 9.19 -10.43 5.07
CA PHE A 26 10.44 -9.93 5.62
C PHE A 26 10.23 -8.72 6.53
N ASN A 27 11.03 -8.68 7.60
CA ASN A 27 11.01 -7.60 8.59
C ASN A 27 9.61 -7.36 9.18
N ASP A 28 8.83 -8.41 9.39
CA ASP A 28 7.59 -8.30 10.16
C ASP A 28 7.92 -7.91 11.60
N GLN A 29 7.55 -6.68 11.96
CA GLN A 29 7.69 -6.14 13.30
C GLN A 29 6.32 -5.91 13.94
N PHE A 30 5.25 -6.41 13.31
CA PHE A 30 3.90 -6.37 13.82
C PHE A 30 3.69 -7.61 14.69
N GLY A 31 3.95 -7.47 15.99
CA GLY A 31 3.83 -8.56 16.96
C GLY A 31 2.48 -8.61 17.68
N GLY A 32 2.06 -9.82 18.05
CA GLY A 32 0.94 -10.05 18.97
C GLY A 32 -0.43 -10.18 18.29
N ASP A 33 -1.38 -10.72 19.04
CA ASP A 33 -2.77 -10.81 18.62
C ASP A 33 -3.35 -9.39 18.43
N GLY A 34 -4.07 -9.17 17.33
CA GLY A 34 -4.70 -7.88 17.02
C GLY A 34 -3.81 -6.87 16.27
N SER A 35 -2.65 -7.29 15.77
CA SER A 35 -1.75 -6.45 14.96
C SER A 35 -2.44 -5.80 13.76
N TRP A 36 -3.33 -6.53 13.07
CA TRP A 36 -4.16 -6.00 11.98
C TRP A 36 -5.10 -4.88 12.42
N GLU A 37 -5.81 -5.09 13.53
CA GLU A 37 -6.71 -4.09 14.08
C GLU A 37 -5.97 -2.80 14.44
N GLU A 38 -4.81 -2.92 15.08
CA GLU A 38 -3.96 -1.77 15.41
C GLU A 38 -3.44 -1.07 14.14
N TYR A 39 -2.94 -1.82 13.17
CA TYR A 39 -2.42 -1.29 11.90
C TYR A 39 -3.47 -0.47 11.16
N LEU A 40 -4.65 -1.04 10.94
CA LEU A 40 -5.77 -0.39 10.24
C LEU A 40 -6.24 0.84 11.03
N THR A 41 -6.36 0.71 12.35
CA THR A 41 -6.78 1.82 13.23
C THR A 41 -5.79 2.99 13.15
N ARG A 42 -4.49 2.73 13.12
CA ARG A 42 -3.46 3.78 13.00
C ARG A 42 -3.56 4.52 11.66
N ILE A 43 -3.84 3.81 10.56
CA ILE A 43 -4.09 4.44 9.25
C ILE A 43 -5.35 5.30 9.31
N GLU A 44 -6.45 4.76 9.82
CA GLU A 44 -7.73 5.45 9.95
C GLU A 44 -7.66 6.65 10.90
N GLN A 45 -6.79 6.62 11.91
CA GLN A 45 -6.59 7.71 12.88
C GLN A 45 -5.47 8.69 12.47
N SER A 46 -4.84 8.48 11.32
CA SER A 46 -3.77 9.35 10.83
C SER A 46 -4.24 10.81 10.65
N SER A 47 -3.35 11.75 10.94
CA SER A 47 -3.57 13.18 10.73
C SER A 47 -2.33 13.82 10.09
N PRO A 48 -2.43 14.46 8.91
CA PRO A 48 -3.59 14.45 8.01
C PRO A 48 -4.02 13.03 7.60
N ARG A 49 -5.28 12.85 7.23
CA ARG A 49 -5.82 11.58 6.75
C ARG A 49 -5.06 11.12 5.51
N ILE A 50 -4.69 9.85 5.47
CA ILE A 50 -4.13 9.21 4.27
C ILE A 50 -5.26 8.99 3.27
N GLU A 51 -5.12 9.53 2.06
CA GLU A 51 -6.11 9.37 0.98
C GLU A 51 -5.63 8.39 -0.10
N ALA A 52 -4.34 8.08 -0.15
CA ALA A 52 -3.77 7.05 -1.03
C ALA A 52 -2.74 6.21 -0.28
N LEU A 53 -2.85 4.89 -0.40
CA LEU A 53 -2.10 3.91 0.36
C LEU A 53 -1.49 2.85 -0.57
N GLY A 54 -0.16 2.78 -0.62
CA GLY A 54 0.58 1.76 -1.33
C GLY A 54 1.01 0.66 -0.36
N ILE A 55 0.44 -0.53 -0.51
CA ILE A 55 0.77 -1.68 0.34
C ILE A 55 2.02 -2.35 -0.19
N THR A 56 3.08 -2.31 0.61
CA THR A 56 4.39 -2.83 0.23
C THR A 56 4.56 -4.26 0.69
N ASP A 57 4.87 -5.13 -0.25
CA ASP A 57 5.08 -6.55 0.02
C ASP A 57 6.26 -7.10 -0.80
N TYR A 58 6.91 -8.14 -0.28
CA TYR A 58 8.15 -8.69 -0.84
C TYR A 58 7.85 -9.77 -1.87
N PHE A 59 8.05 -9.47 -3.16
CA PHE A 59 7.81 -10.41 -4.26
C PHE A 59 6.40 -11.04 -4.30
N SER A 60 5.41 -10.46 -3.61
CA SER A 60 4.03 -10.96 -3.53
C SER A 60 3.02 -9.82 -3.52
N LEU A 61 1.74 -10.19 -3.62
CA LEU A 61 0.60 -9.27 -3.49
C LEU A 61 -0.36 -9.73 -2.38
N ASP A 62 0.03 -10.71 -1.57
CA ASP A 62 -0.87 -11.39 -0.61
C ASP A 62 -1.39 -10.39 0.43
N ILE A 63 -0.49 -9.58 0.98
CA ILE A 63 -0.85 -8.55 1.96
C ILE A 63 -1.69 -7.44 1.34
N TYR A 64 -1.45 -7.10 0.06
CA TYR A 64 -2.28 -6.13 -0.65
C TYR A 64 -3.71 -6.63 -0.81
N GLU A 65 -3.90 -7.89 -1.19
CA GLU A 65 -5.22 -8.51 -1.32
C GLU A 65 -5.93 -8.58 0.03
N GLU A 66 -5.23 -8.94 1.11
CA GLU A 66 -5.80 -8.92 2.47
C GLU A 66 -6.27 -7.52 2.89
N VAL A 67 -5.49 -6.46 2.59
CA VAL A 67 -5.91 -5.07 2.83
C VAL A 67 -7.16 -4.71 2.00
N CYS A 68 -7.26 -5.20 0.76
CA CYS A 68 -8.45 -5.01 -0.06
C CYS A 68 -9.67 -5.71 0.55
N ASP A 69 -9.51 -6.90 1.12
CA ASP A 69 -10.55 -7.61 1.84
C ASP A 69 -11.00 -6.82 3.07
N TRP A 70 -10.07 -6.30 3.89
CA TRP A 70 -10.41 -5.41 5.01
C TRP A 70 -11.21 -4.18 4.57
N LYS A 71 -10.81 -3.57 3.46
CA LYS A 71 -11.54 -2.43 2.89
C LYS A 71 -12.93 -2.81 2.40
N SER A 72 -13.07 -3.96 1.73
CA SER A 72 -14.38 -4.47 1.30
C SER A 72 -15.32 -4.76 2.48
N ASN A 73 -14.75 -5.09 3.65
CA ASN A 73 -15.46 -5.31 4.90
C ASN A 73 -15.66 -4.02 5.74
N GLY A 74 -15.40 -2.85 5.16
CA GLY A 74 -15.77 -1.54 5.74
C GLY A 74 -14.64 -0.78 6.46
N ARG A 75 -13.41 -1.30 6.48
CA ARG A 75 -12.24 -0.57 6.98
C ARG A 75 -11.69 0.40 5.93
N LEU A 76 -10.84 1.33 6.34
CA LEU A 76 -10.11 2.25 5.45
C LEU A 76 -11.03 3.09 4.53
N SER A 77 -12.23 3.44 5.00
CA SER A 77 -13.26 4.11 4.20
C SER A 77 -12.85 5.50 3.70
N GLU A 78 -11.94 6.19 4.40
CA GLU A 78 -11.40 7.49 3.99
C GLU A 78 -10.18 7.39 3.04
N VAL A 79 -9.61 6.18 2.86
CA VAL A 79 -8.51 5.96 1.91
C VAL A 79 -9.13 5.77 0.53
N GLY A 80 -9.06 6.79 -0.34
CA GLY A 80 -9.66 6.75 -1.67
C GLY A 80 -9.00 5.74 -2.63
N LEU A 81 -7.67 5.66 -2.58
CA LEU A 81 -6.86 4.82 -3.47
C LEU A 81 -6.02 3.82 -2.65
N ILE A 82 -6.13 2.53 -2.95
CA ILE A 82 -5.22 1.51 -2.42
C ILE A 82 -4.58 0.80 -3.62
N PHE A 83 -3.26 0.62 -3.62
CA PHE A 83 -2.53 0.00 -4.73
C PHE A 83 -1.39 -0.90 -4.22
N PRO A 84 -0.98 -1.92 -5.00
CA PRO A 84 0.16 -2.75 -4.65
C PRO A 84 1.47 -2.01 -4.95
N ASN A 85 2.42 -2.16 -4.03
CA ASN A 85 3.83 -1.80 -4.20
C ASN A 85 4.67 -3.06 -3.99
N VAL A 86 5.15 -3.69 -5.06
CA VAL A 86 5.98 -4.90 -4.91
C VAL A 86 7.44 -4.48 -4.75
N GLU A 87 8.04 -4.82 -3.60
CA GLU A 87 9.46 -4.60 -3.33
C GLU A 87 10.29 -5.82 -3.79
N LEU A 88 11.23 -5.55 -4.69
CA LEU A 88 12.20 -6.52 -5.20
C LEU A 88 13.59 -6.14 -4.72
N ARG A 89 14.36 -7.09 -4.19
CA ARG A 89 15.74 -6.85 -3.75
C ARG A 89 16.72 -7.41 -4.77
N TYR A 90 17.57 -6.54 -5.31
CA TYR A 90 18.64 -6.96 -6.22
C TYR A 90 19.84 -7.47 -5.41
N ALA A 91 20.34 -8.66 -5.78
CA ALA A 91 21.44 -9.30 -5.08
C ALA A 91 22.78 -8.55 -5.23
N VAL A 92 22.96 -7.80 -6.32
CA VAL A 92 24.18 -7.00 -6.52
C VAL A 92 23.99 -5.64 -5.85
N GLY A 93 24.70 -5.45 -4.73
CA GLY A 93 24.71 -4.17 -4.03
C GLY A 93 25.42 -3.06 -4.81
N THR A 94 25.26 -1.84 -4.32
CA THR A 94 26.04 -0.68 -4.79
C THR A 94 27.54 -0.88 -4.55
N ALA A 95 28.40 0.02 -5.06
CA ALA A 95 29.84 -0.01 -4.81
C ALA A 95 30.26 -0.06 -3.32
N LYS A 96 29.32 0.23 -2.40
CA LYS A 96 29.50 0.16 -0.93
C LYS A 96 28.81 -1.05 -0.29
N GLY A 97 28.30 -1.99 -1.08
CA GLY A 97 27.65 -3.22 -0.60
C GLY A 97 26.21 -3.06 -0.13
N ALA A 98 25.62 -1.85 -0.21
CA ALA A 98 24.21 -1.65 0.16
C ALA A 98 23.28 -2.30 -0.89
N PRO A 99 22.22 -3.04 -0.48
CA PRO A 99 21.24 -3.60 -1.41
C PRO A 99 20.56 -2.52 -2.26
N VAL A 100 20.17 -2.88 -3.47
CA VAL A 100 19.32 -2.03 -4.32
C VAL A 100 17.92 -2.63 -4.31
N ASN A 101 16.94 -1.84 -3.88
CA ASN A 101 15.53 -2.23 -3.90
C ASN A 101 14.84 -1.56 -5.09
N PHE A 102 14.03 -2.33 -5.80
CA PHE A 102 13.13 -1.84 -6.84
C PHE A 102 11.70 -1.93 -6.33
N HIS A 103 10.92 -0.88 -6.59
CA HIS A 103 9.50 -0.84 -6.26
C HIS A 103 8.69 -0.82 -7.54
N LEU A 104 7.81 -1.80 -7.70
CA LEU A 104 6.84 -1.86 -8.77
C LEU A 104 5.49 -1.37 -8.22
N LEU A 105 5.15 -0.12 -8.53
CA LEU A 105 3.83 0.42 -8.23
C LEU A 105 2.87 0.03 -9.35
N ILE A 106 1.87 -0.77 -9.01
CA ILE A 106 0.91 -1.31 -9.98
C ILE A 106 -0.37 -0.48 -9.91
N SER A 107 -0.88 -0.03 -11.06
CA SER A 107 -2.16 0.67 -11.08
C SER A 107 -3.30 -0.31 -10.77
N PRO A 108 -4.18 0.00 -9.81
CA PRO A 108 -5.35 -0.82 -9.51
C PRO A 108 -6.54 -0.53 -10.44
N ASP A 109 -6.39 0.34 -11.45
CA ASP A 109 -7.48 0.73 -12.36
C ASP A 109 -8.00 -0.44 -13.22
N ASP A 110 -7.12 -1.40 -13.55
CA ASP A 110 -7.51 -2.63 -14.24
C ASP A 110 -8.03 -3.65 -13.21
N PRO A 111 -9.25 -4.20 -13.34
CA PRO A 111 -9.76 -5.23 -12.43
C PRO A 111 -8.86 -6.47 -12.31
N GLU A 112 -8.07 -6.79 -13.35
CA GLU A 112 -7.17 -7.93 -13.38
C GLU A 112 -5.72 -7.60 -12.95
N HIS A 113 -5.48 -6.38 -12.44
CA HIS A 113 -4.13 -5.93 -12.07
C HIS A 113 -3.39 -6.91 -11.15
N ALA A 114 -4.06 -7.47 -10.14
CA ALA A 114 -3.45 -8.39 -9.19
C ALA A 114 -3.05 -9.71 -9.87
N THR A 115 -3.97 -10.30 -10.64
CA THR A 115 -3.73 -11.51 -11.45
C THR A 115 -2.56 -11.33 -12.42
N GLN A 116 -2.53 -10.20 -13.14
CA GLN A 116 -1.49 -9.92 -14.12
C GLN A 116 -0.13 -9.65 -13.46
N ALA A 117 -0.12 -8.95 -12.31
CA ALA A 117 1.09 -8.74 -11.54
C ALA A 117 1.66 -10.05 -11.01
N ARG A 118 0.82 -10.95 -10.46
CA ARG A 118 1.25 -12.28 -10.01
C ARG A 118 1.88 -13.09 -11.14
N ARG A 119 1.23 -13.15 -12.30
CA ARG A 119 1.78 -13.82 -13.50
C ARG A 119 3.13 -13.25 -13.92
N PHE A 120 3.32 -11.94 -13.83
CA PHE A 120 4.60 -11.31 -14.11
C PHE A 120 5.68 -11.74 -13.09
N LEU A 121 5.35 -11.72 -11.80
CA LEU A 121 6.27 -12.11 -10.73
C LEU A 121 6.67 -13.59 -10.77
N GLU A 122 5.74 -14.48 -11.13
CA GLU A 122 6.03 -15.92 -11.36
C GLU A 122 7.01 -16.16 -12.51
N GLY A 123 7.16 -15.19 -13.42
CA GLY A 123 8.08 -15.25 -14.55
C GLY A 123 9.46 -14.65 -14.29
N LEU A 124 9.71 -14.06 -13.10
CA LEU A 124 11.00 -13.50 -12.69
C LEU A 124 11.91 -14.56 -12.07
#